data_AF-A0A7S2QDX9-F1
#
_entry.id   AF-A0A7S2QDX9-F1
#
_cell.length_a   1.000
_cell.length_b   1.000
_cell.length_c   1.000
_cell.angle_alpha   90.00
_cell.angle_beta   90.00
_cell.angle_gamma   90.00
#
_symmetry.space_group_name_H-M   'P 1'
#
loop_
_entity.id
_entity.type
_entity.pdbx_description
1 polymer ?
#
loop_
_entity_poly.entity_id
_entity_poly.type
_entity_poly.pdbx_seq_one_letter_code
_entity_poly.pdbx_strand_id
1 'polypeptide(L)'
;MHAMLGNDQMLHRASSLTSVDNFTELTTGNRLSFACLSNEYACGDMPDLLKNAPYYTDGRLIYDALRTLVTDFFDLYSNDLCGRASGAVTDRDLKRFAEKMSYPLECNQLADSLTEAIFTVTAWHHHVSAMGDYFSDPDLATMAWMEDERFGQPERHVILSMAVALASAPHPKLDDDFAHVFAGIKDQERAESIWQEFRRDLSRAEEETRQDTIEIEGKTSIKGLGGLLPSRVGISASA
;
A
#
# COMPACT_ATOMS: atom_id res chain seq x y z
N MET A 1 -2.65 -23.24 -9.66
CA MET A 1 -2.70 -22.92 -11.10
C MET A 1 -2.79 -21.42 -11.19
N HIS A 2 -1.74 -20.71 -11.66
CA HIS A 2 -1.74 -19.25 -11.73
C HIS A 2 -2.58 -18.80 -12.92
N ALA A 3 -3.69 -18.10 -12.68
CA ALA A 3 -4.63 -17.64 -13.71
C ALA A 3 -4.28 -16.25 -14.27
N MET A 4 -3.41 -15.51 -13.58
CA MET A 4 -3.06 -14.12 -13.92
C MET A 4 -1.77 -14.02 -14.77
N LEU A 5 -0.70 -14.67 -14.32
CA LEU A 5 0.62 -14.66 -14.95
C LEU A 5 0.94 -16.02 -15.58
N GLY A 6 1.32 -16.00 -16.85
CA GLY A 6 1.66 -17.18 -17.64
C GLY A 6 1.37 -16.97 -19.12
N ASN A 7 1.94 -17.82 -19.98
CA ASN A 7 1.58 -17.81 -21.40
C ASN A 7 0.09 -18.15 -21.51
N ASP A 8 -0.59 -17.41 -22.37
CA ASP A 8 -2.04 -17.47 -22.61
C ASP A 8 -2.93 -17.23 -21.37
N GLN A 9 -2.37 -16.71 -20.28
CA GLN A 9 -3.12 -16.28 -19.09
C GLN A 9 -3.62 -14.83 -19.23
N MET A 10 -4.41 -14.36 -18.26
CA MET A 10 -5.15 -13.09 -18.36
C MET A 10 -4.27 -11.90 -18.74
N LEU A 11 -3.13 -11.69 -18.08
CA LEU A 11 -2.25 -10.54 -18.38
C LEU A 11 -1.55 -10.66 -19.74
N HIS A 12 -1.17 -11.87 -20.17
CA HIS A 12 -0.59 -12.07 -21.50
C HIS A 12 -1.62 -11.76 -22.59
N ARG A 13 -2.87 -12.22 -22.42
CA ARG A 13 -3.94 -11.98 -23.40
C ARG A 13 -4.44 -10.53 -23.43
N ALA A 14 -4.35 -9.81 -22.31
CA ALA A 14 -4.81 -8.42 -22.22
C ALA A 14 -3.77 -7.38 -22.64
N SER A 15 -2.48 -7.72 -22.62
CA SER A 15 -1.38 -6.78 -22.89
C SER A 15 -0.83 -6.88 -24.31
N SER A 16 0.09 -5.97 -24.66
CA SER A 16 0.86 -6.01 -25.91
C SER A 16 2.14 -6.87 -25.78
N LEU A 17 2.32 -7.58 -24.67
CA LEU A 17 3.54 -8.34 -24.41
C LEU A 17 3.56 -9.63 -25.22
N THR A 18 4.70 -9.90 -25.85
CA THR A 18 4.90 -11.08 -26.69
C THR A 18 5.21 -12.35 -25.90
N SER A 19 5.63 -12.23 -24.65
CA SER A 19 5.84 -13.33 -23.70
C SER A 19 5.73 -12.83 -22.26
N VAL A 20 5.55 -13.75 -21.31
CA VAL A 20 5.58 -13.45 -19.87
C VAL A 20 6.98 -13.12 -19.35
N ASP A 21 8.04 -13.54 -20.04
CA ASP A 21 9.41 -13.27 -19.61
C ASP A 21 9.68 -11.76 -19.63
N ASN A 22 9.06 -11.04 -20.58
CA ASN A 22 9.10 -9.58 -20.65
C ASN A 22 8.49 -8.92 -19.40
N PHE A 23 7.50 -9.52 -18.72
CA PHE A 23 6.97 -8.99 -17.44
C PHE A 23 8.03 -9.03 -16.34
N THR A 24 8.82 -10.10 -16.30
CA THR A 24 9.85 -10.26 -15.27
C THR A 24 10.96 -9.23 -15.47
N GLU A 25 11.38 -9.01 -16.71
CA GLU A 25 12.37 -7.98 -17.05
C GLU A 25 11.91 -6.56 -16.68
N LEU A 26 10.62 -6.23 -16.90
CA LEU A 26 10.04 -4.93 -16.54
C LEU A 26 9.99 -4.67 -15.02
N THR A 27 10.05 -5.73 -14.21
CA THR A 27 9.96 -5.63 -12.75
C THR A 27 11.32 -5.79 -12.07
N THR A 28 12.29 -6.43 -12.72
CA THR A 28 13.66 -6.57 -12.21
C THR A 28 14.40 -5.23 -12.20
N GLY A 29 14.73 -4.73 -11.00
CA GLY A 29 15.58 -3.54 -10.80
C GLY A 29 14.87 -2.33 -10.20
N ASN A 30 13.54 -2.32 -10.20
CA ASN A 30 12.76 -1.27 -9.57
C ASN A 30 12.53 -1.59 -8.09
N ARG A 31 13.25 -0.90 -7.21
CA ARG A 31 12.93 -0.90 -5.77
C ARG A 31 11.87 0.15 -5.52
N LEU A 32 10.73 -0.28 -4.96
CA LEU A 32 9.78 0.66 -4.35
C LEU A 32 10.51 1.44 -3.26
N SER A 33 10.27 2.75 -3.21
CA SER A 33 10.81 3.62 -2.18
C SER A 33 9.69 4.52 -1.70
N PHE A 34 9.48 4.52 -0.40
CA PHE A 34 8.48 5.37 0.26
C PHE A 34 9.14 6.50 1.06
N ALA A 35 10.40 6.84 0.75
CA ALA A 35 11.16 7.85 1.47
C ALA A 35 10.45 9.21 1.54
N CYS A 36 9.77 9.61 0.47
CA CYS A 36 9.00 10.87 0.43
C CYS A 36 7.76 10.87 1.33
N LEU A 37 7.22 9.69 1.65
CA LEU A 37 6.13 9.53 2.62
C LEU A 37 6.67 9.59 4.05
N SER A 38 7.81 8.95 4.32
CA SER A 38 8.41 8.95 5.65
C SER A 38 9.06 10.29 6.03
N ASN A 39 9.53 11.04 5.05
CA ASN A 39 10.16 12.35 5.25
C ASN A 39 10.03 13.22 3.99
N GLU A 40 9.40 14.39 4.12
CA GLU A 40 9.26 15.34 3.01
C GLU A 40 10.61 15.81 2.43
N TYR A 41 11.63 15.91 3.26
CA TYR A 41 12.99 16.27 2.80
C TYR A 41 13.65 15.14 2.01
N ALA A 42 13.14 13.91 2.10
CA ALA A 42 13.61 12.76 1.33
C ALA A 42 12.90 12.59 -0.03
N CYS A 43 12.02 13.54 -0.40
CA CYS A 43 11.44 13.60 -1.75
C CYS A 43 12.46 14.00 -2.85
N GLY A 44 13.69 14.36 -2.48
CA GLY A 44 14.75 14.75 -3.40
C GLY A 44 14.37 15.95 -4.28
N ASP A 45 14.78 15.91 -5.55
CA ASP A 45 14.52 16.97 -6.55
C ASP A 45 13.12 16.90 -7.17
N MET A 46 12.19 16.20 -6.52
CA MET A 46 10.81 16.09 -7.01
C MET A 46 10.16 17.49 -7.10
N PRO A 47 9.50 17.83 -8.22
CA PRO A 47 8.74 19.06 -8.38
C PRO A 47 7.68 19.24 -7.27
N ASP A 48 7.44 20.47 -6.85
CA ASP A 48 6.46 20.78 -5.81
C ASP A 48 5.05 20.30 -6.17
N LEU A 49 4.70 20.31 -7.46
CA LEU A 49 3.43 19.75 -7.93
C LEU A 49 3.27 18.27 -7.57
N LEU A 50 4.34 17.48 -7.68
CA LEU A 50 4.32 16.06 -7.34
C LEU A 50 4.39 15.83 -5.84
N LYS A 51 5.18 16.62 -5.10
CA LYS A 51 5.22 16.55 -3.62
C LYS A 51 3.86 16.80 -2.98
N ASN A 52 3.07 17.69 -3.59
CA ASN A 52 1.71 18.04 -3.15
C ASN A 52 0.62 17.20 -3.85
N ALA A 53 0.99 16.15 -4.59
CA ALA A 53 -0.01 15.28 -5.21
C ALA A 53 -0.80 14.53 -4.12
N PRO A 54 -2.07 14.19 -4.37
CA PRO A 54 -2.94 13.51 -3.40
C PRO A 54 -2.33 12.21 -2.87
N TYR A 55 -1.63 11.47 -3.73
CA TYR A 55 -0.92 10.26 -3.32
C TYR A 55 0.08 10.49 -2.17
N TYR A 56 0.85 11.59 -2.20
CA TYR A 56 1.86 11.85 -1.17
C TYR A 56 1.27 12.52 0.08
N THR A 57 0.31 13.42 -0.10
CA THR A 57 -0.35 14.13 1.00
C THR A 57 -1.22 13.18 1.83
N ASP A 58 -2.14 12.45 1.19
CA ASP A 58 -2.96 11.43 1.87
C ASP A 58 -2.11 10.24 2.32
N GLY A 59 -1.17 9.80 1.48
CA GLY A 59 -0.31 8.66 1.78
C GLY A 59 0.54 8.87 3.02
N ARG A 60 0.99 10.10 3.29
CA ARG A 60 1.76 10.43 4.50
C ARG A 60 0.94 10.26 5.76
N LEU A 61 -0.35 10.61 5.75
CA LEU A 61 -1.22 10.47 6.93
C LEU A 61 -1.35 9.00 7.36
N ILE A 62 -1.60 8.09 6.42
CA ILE A 62 -1.66 6.66 6.74
C ILE A 62 -0.27 6.07 7.00
N TYR A 63 0.79 6.53 6.31
CA TYR A 63 2.16 6.11 6.61
C TYR A 63 2.56 6.46 8.04
N ASP A 64 2.26 7.67 8.50
CA ASP A 64 2.54 8.13 9.86
C ASP A 64 1.73 7.34 10.90
N ALA A 65 0.44 7.08 10.65
CA ALA A 65 -0.37 6.25 11.53
C ALA A 65 0.19 4.81 11.66
N LEU A 66 0.62 4.22 10.54
CA LEU A 66 1.27 2.91 10.53
C LEU A 66 2.61 2.93 11.29
N ARG A 67 3.39 4.00 11.12
CA ARG A 67 4.66 4.16 11.81
C ARG A 67 4.47 4.24 13.32
N THR A 68 3.48 5.00 13.78
CA THR A 68 3.10 5.08 15.20
C THR A 68 2.70 3.71 15.73
N LEU A 69 1.81 2.99 15.03
CA LEU A 69 1.39 1.64 15.40
C LEU A 69 2.60 0.70 15.58
N VAL A 70 3.51 0.66 14.61
CA VAL A 70 4.68 -0.22 14.67
C VAL A 70 5.62 0.20 15.81
N THR A 71 5.89 1.49 15.95
CA THR A 71 6.79 2.02 16.98
C THR A 71 6.24 1.74 18.38
N ASP A 72 4.97 2.02 18.63
CA ASP A 72 4.32 1.78 19.93
C ASP A 72 4.30 0.29 20.29
N PHE A 73 4.11 -0.58 19.29
CA PHE A 73 4.19 -2.03 19.49
C PHE A 73 5.61 -2.48 19.86
N PHE A 74 6.64 -1.96 19.17
CA PHE A 74 8.04 -2.23 19.50
C PHE A 74 8.41 -1.69 20.89
N ASP A 75 7.88 -0.54 21.29
CA ASP A 75 8.11 0.05 22.61
C ASP A 75 7.46 -0.79 23.71
N LEU A 76 6.22 -1.23 23.50
CA LEU A 76 5.49 -2.11 24.43
C LEU A 76 6.28 -3.39 24.74
N TYR A 77 6.84 -4.02 23.70
CA TYR A 77 7.60 -5.27 23.81
C TYR A 77 9.11 -5.08 23.75
N SER A 78 9.61 -3.87 24.01
CA SER A 78 11.02 -3.52 23.89
C SER A 78 11.96 -4.47 24.64
N ASN A 79 11.54 -4.97 25.80
CA ASN A 79 12.34 -5.91 26.60
C ASN A 79 12.38 -7.35 26.05
N ASP A 80 11.37 -7.72 25.27
CA ASP A 80 11.23 -9.07 24.72
C ASP A 80 11.83 -9.11 23.29
N LEU A 81 11.63 -8.04 22.52
CA LEU A 81 12.06 -7.94 21.12
C LEU A 81 13.48 -7.39 20.96
N CYS A 82 13.92 -6.49 21.84
CA CYS A 82 15.13 -5.69 21.66
C CYS A 82 16.09 -5.74 22.86
N GLY A 83 17.39 -5.78 22.58
CA GLY A 83 18.41 -5.68 23.62
C GLY A 83 18.57 -4.22 24.07
N ARG A 84 18.22 -3.89 25.33
CA ARG A 84 18.32 -2.52 25.88
C ARG A 84 19.67 -1.83 25.65
N ALA A 85 20.77 -2.57 25.75
CA ALA A 85 22.12 -2.03 25.59
C ALA A 85 22.60 -2.02 24.14
N SER A 86 22.12 -2.95 23.32
CA SER A 86 22.57 -3.13 21.94
C SER A 86 21.72 -2.38 20.93
N GLY A 87 20.44 -2.10 21.21
CA GLY A 87 19.47 -1.64 20.20
C GLY A 87 19.03 -2.72 19.20
N ALA A 88 19.83 -3.79 19.07
CA ALA A 88 19.57 -4.91 18.20
C ALA A 88 18.40 -5.82 18.64
N VAL A 89 17.79 -6.46 17.66
CA VAL A 89 16.75 -7.49 17.82
C VAL A 89 17.32 -8.71 18.54
N THR A 90 16.67 -9.09 19.63
CA THR A 90 17.02 -10.27 20.45
C THR A 90 16.05 -11.41 20.29
N ASP A 91 14.80 -11.14 19.89
CA ASP A 91 13.82 -12.19 19.64
C ASP A 91 14.26 -13.09 18.48
N ARG A 92 14.22 -14.40 18.70
CA ARG A 92 14.75 -15.41 17.76
C ARG A 92 13.95 -15.42 16.45
N ASP A 93 12.63 -15.35 16.54
CA ASP A 93 11.76 -15.54 15.40
C ASP A 93 11.70 -14.26 14.56
N LEU A 94 11.71 -13.09 15.22
CA LEU A 94 11.88 -11.79 14.58
C LEU A 94 13.24 -11.65 13.90
N LYS A 95 14.33 -12.11 14.53
CA LYS A 95 15.65 -12.13 13.90
C LYS A 95 15.68 -13.00 12.64
N ARG A 96 15.10 -14.20 12.72
CA ARG A 96 15.00 -15.11 11.56
C ARG A 96 14.16 -14.50 10.44
N PHE A 97 13.08 -13.80 10.78
CA PHE A 97 12.28 -13.07 9.82
C PHE A 97 13.08 -11.95 9.15
N ALA A 98 13.75 -11.11 9.93
CA ALA A 98 14.55 -10.00 9.42
C ALA A 98 15.66 -10.49 8.49
N GLU A 99 16.41 -11.53 8.88
CA GLU A 99 17.44 -12.15 8.04
C GLU A 99 16.86 -12.70 6.72
N LYS A 100 15.72 -13.39 6.77
CA LYS A 100 15.05 -13.93 5.58
C LYS A 100 14.59 -12.84 4.62
N MET A 101 14.13 -11.71 5.16
CA MET A 101 13.68 -10.55 4.38
C MET A 101 14.83 -9.61 4.01
N SER A 102 16.05 -9.88 4.47
CA SER A 102 17.21 -8.98 4.36
C SER A 102 16.96 -7.60 4.98
N TYR A 103 16.19 -7.55 6.07
CA TYR A 103 15.96 -6.35 6.86
C TYR A 103 17.07 -6.11 7.89
N PRO A 104 17.27 -4.86 8.34
CA PRO A 104 18.22 -4.53 9.39
C PRO A 104 17.89 -5.24 10.71
N LEU A 105 18.93 -5.54 11.50
CA LEU A 105 18.79 -6.16 12.82
C LEU A 105 18.76 -5.15 13.98
N GLU A 106 18.88 -3.86 13.68
CA GLU A 106 18.64 -2.79 14.65
C GLU A 106 17.12 -2.56 14.78
N CYS A 107 16.59 -2.52 16.01
CA CYS A 107 15.14 -2.52 16.23
C CYS A 107 14.43 -1.31 15.61
N ASN A 108 15.02 -0.13 15.67
CA ASN A 108 14.45 1.07 15.05
C ASN A 108 14.39 0.96 13.52
N GLN A 109 15.46 0.47 12.91
CA GLN A 109 15.53 0.28 11.45
C GLN A 109 14.61 -0.86 10.99
N LEU A 110 14.43 -1.89 11.82
CA LEU A 110 13.46 -2.95 11.56
C LEU A 110 12.02 -2.44 11.67
N ALA A 111 11.70 -1.59 12.65
CA ALA A 111 10.40 -0.94 12.77
C ALA A 111 10.09 -0.06 11.54
N ASP A 112 11.05 0.72 11.06
CA ASP A 112 10.90 1.49 9.81
C ASP A 112 10.68 0.55 8.60
N SER A 113 11.44 -0.55 8.51
CA SER A 113 11.29 -1.55 7.42
C SER A 113 9.93 -2.27 7.46
N LEU A 114 9.41 -2.55 8.65
CA LEU A 114 8.08 -3.14 8.85
C LEU A 114 6.97 -2.15 8.51
N THR A 115 7.13 -0.88 8.87
CA THR A 115 6.22 0.20 8.47
C THR A 115 6.11 0.25 6.95
N GLU A 116 7.25 0.24 6.26
CA GLU A 116 7.31 0.21 4.80
C GLU A 116 6.65 -1.04 4.20
N ALA A 117 6.91 -2.22 4.79
CA ALA A 117 6.29 -3.46 4.35
C ALA A 117 4.76 -3.44 4.51
N ILE A 118 4.26 -2.95 5.65
CA ILE A 118 2.82 -2.84 5.92
C ILE A 118 2.19 -1.82 4.96
N PHE A 119 2.79 -0.65 4.77
CA PHE A 119 2.32 0.34 3.81
C PHE A 119 2.25 -0.22 2.38
N THR A 120 3.27 -0.99 1.99
CA THR A 120 3.35 -1.64 0.67
C THR A 120 2.15 -2.54 0.40
N VAL A 121 1.80 -3.40 1.37
CA VAL A 121 0.71 -4.39 1.20
C VAL A 121 -0.67 -3.82 1.49
N THR A 122 -0.77 -2.63 2.08
CA THR A 122 -2.04 -1.97 2.39
C THR A 122 -2.30 -0.83 1.40
N ALA A 123 -1.85 0.37 1.74
CA ALA A 123 -2.12 1.62 1.04
C ALA A 123 -1.55 1.63 -0.38
N TRP A 124 -0.28 1.24 -0.58
CA TRP A 124 0.31 1.20 -1.92
C TRP A 124 -0.39 0.17 -2.82
N HIS A 125 -0.58 -1.05 -2.31
CA HIS A 125 -1.29 -2.09 -3.06
C HIS A 125 -2.70 -1.64 -3.44
N HIS A 126 -3.46 -1.07 -2.51
CA HIS A 126 -4.79 -0.54 -2.81
C HIS A 126 -4.74 0.60 -3.83
N HIS A 127 -3.78 1.53 -3.71
CA HIS A 127 -3.62 2.63 -4.64
C HIS A 127 -3.41 2.16 -6.09
N VAL A 128 -2.62 1.09 -6.28
CA VAL A 128 -2.35 0.55 -7.62
C VAL A 128 -3.35 -0.51 -8.09
N SER A 129 -4.10 -1.14 -7.17
CA SER A 129 -5.08 -2.18 -7.51
C SER A 129 -6.50 -1.63 -7.70
N ALA A 130 -6.86 -0.55 -7.00
CA ALA A 130 -8.16 0.10 -7.08
C ALA A 130 -8.29 1.03 -8.29
N MET A 131 -7.79 0.59 -9.45
CA MET A 131 -7.87 1.33 -10.70
C MET A 131 -9.16 1.06 -11.50
N GLY A 132 -10.16 0.41 -10.89
CA GLY A 132 -11.41 0.01 -11.55
C GLY A 132 -12.11 1.14 -12.30
N ASP A 133 -12.13 2.34 -11.72
CA ASP A 133 -12.75 3.51 -12.34
C ASP A 133 -11.98 3.98 -13.59
N TYR A 134 -10.65 3.84 -13.62
CA TYR A 134 -9.85 4.17 -14.81
C TYR A 134 -10.06 3.16 -15.93
N PHE A 135 -10.10 1.87 -15.58
CA PHE A 135 -10.34 0.78 -16.53
C PHE A 135 -11.81 0.61 -16.91
N SER A 136 -12.69 1.52 -16.49
CA SER A 136 -14.07 1.59 -16.95
C SER A 136 -14.19 2.23 -18.35
N ASP A 137 -13.19 3.01 -18.75
CA ASP A 137 -13.12 3.67 -20.05
C ASP A 137 -11.95 3.11 -20.90
N PRO A 138 -12.24 2.29 -21.95
CA PRO A 138 -11.23 1.72 -22.82
C PRO A 138 -10.47 2.75 -23.68
N ASP A 139 -10.96 3.99 -23.78
CA ASP A 139 -10.27 5.09 -24.46
C ASP A 139 -9.21 5.71 -23.53
N LEU A 140 -9.44 5.64 -22.21
CA LEU A 140 -8.56 6.21 -21.19
C LEU A 140 -7.47 5.24 -20.73
N ALA A 141 -7.86 3.99 -20.42
CA ALA A 141 -6.94 3.00 -19.86
C ALA A 141 -7.19 1.58 -20.43
N THR A 142 -6.19 1.07 -21.13
CA THR A 142 -6.06 -0.34 -21.50
C THR A 142 -4.59 -0.76 -21.47
N MET A 143 -4.30 -2.05 -21.62
CA MET A 143 -2.93 -2.59 -21.66
C MET A 143 -2.41 -2.83 -23.09
N ALA A 144 -3.24 -2.59 -24.11
CA ALA A 144 -2.84 -2.72 -25.51
C ALA A 144 -3.68 -1.84 -26.44
N TRP A 145 -3.00 -1.09 -27.30
CA TRP A 145 -3.58 -0.39 -28.45
C TRP A 145 -2.97 -0.96 -29.73
N MET A 146 -3.79 -1.04 -30.77
CA MET A 146 -3.27 -1.23 -32.12
C MET A 146 -2.95 0.12 -32.74
N GLU A 147 -2.01 0.12 -33.68
CA GLU A 147 -1.77 1.29 -34.53
C GLU A 147 -3.08 1.69 -35.23
N ASP A 148 -3.32 3.00 -35.31
CA ASP A 148 -4.53 3.61 -35.86
C ASP A 148 -5.86 3.31 -35.15
N GLU A 149 -5.87 2.59 -34.02
CA GLU A 149 -7.07 2.42 -33.18
C GLU A 149 -7.15 3.50 -32.09
N ARG A 150 -8.37 4.05 -31.90
CA ARG A 150 -8.61 5.11 -30.93
C ARG A 150 -8.87 4.59 -29.50
N PHE A 151 -9.16 3.30 -29.36
CA PHE A 151 -9.59 2.67 -28.13
C PHE A 151 -9.02 1.25 -28.02
N GLY A 152 -8.94 0.73 -26.79
CA GLY A 152 -8.49 -0.64 -26.55
C GLY A 152 -9.41 -1.68 -27.18
N GLN A 153 -8.83 -2.74 -27.74
CA GLN A 153 -9.62 -3.84 -28.33
C GLN A 153 -10.60 -4.43 -27.29
N PRO A 154 -11.89 -4.58 -27.63
CA PRO A 154 -12.91 -5.01 -26.66
C PRO A 154 -12.59 -6.30 -25.91
N GLU A 155 -12.06 -7.33 -26.60
CA GLU A 155 -11.71 -8.59 -25.94
C GLU A 155 -10.63 -8.39 -24.86
N ARG A 156 -9.55 -7.68 -25.20
CA ARG A 156 -8.43 -7.44 -24.28
C ARG A 156 -8.87 -6.57 -23.11
N HIS A 157 -9.68 -5.55 -23.40
CA HIS A 157 -10.23 -4.68 -22.38
C HIS A 157 -11.13 -5.46 -21.40
N VAL A 158 -12.02 -6.34 -21.89
CA VAL A 158 -12.85 -7.19 -20.99
C VAL A 158 -11.99 -8.09 -20.10
N ILE A 159 -10.93 -8.70 -20.62
CA ILE A 159 -10.00 -9.53 -19.83
C ILE A 159 -9.32 -8.67 -18.75
N LEU A 160 -8.89 -7.47 -19.09
CA LEU A 160 -8.27 -6.53 -18.18
C LEU A 160 -9.25 -6.03 -17.11
N SER A 161 -10.46 -5.62 -17.48
CA SER A 161 -11.48 -5.21 -16.52
C SER A 161 -11.82 -6.34 -15.55
N MET A 162 -11.82 -7.61 -16.02
CA MET A 162 -11.97 -8.77 -15.14
C MET A 162 -10.78 -8.93 -14.18
N ALA A 163 -9.55 -8.73 -14.65
CA ALA A 163 -8.35 -8.76 -13.79
C ALA A 163 -8.42 -7.68 -12.70
N VAL A 164 -8.79 -6.45 -13.07
CA VAL A 164 -8.90 -5.31 -12.15
C VAL A 164 -10.04 -5.53 -11.14
N ALA A 165 -11.15 -6.10 -11.57
CA ALA A 165 -12.25 -6.47 -10.69
C ALA A 165 -11.83 -7.51 -9.64
N LEU A 166 -11.03 -8.51 -10.03
CA LEU A 166 -10.49 -9.51 -9.10
C LEU A 166 -9.52 -8.87 -8.10
N ALA A 167 -8.63 -7.99 -8.57
CA ALA A 167 -7.69 -7.27 -7.72
C ALA A 167 -8.36 -6.25 -6.76
N SER A 168 -9.64 -5.91 -7.04
CA SER A 168 -10.47 -4.99 -6.25
C SER A 168 -11.51 -5.72 -5.39
N ALA A 169 -11.38 -7.04 -5.20
CA ALA A 169 -12.33 -7.82 -4.41
C ALA A 169 -12.49 -7.27 -2.97
N PRO A 170 -13.64 -7.49 -2.31
CA PRO A 170 -13.85 -7.03 -0.94
C PRO A 170 -12.91 -7.74 0.05
N HIS A 171 -12.17 -6.95 0.82
CA HIS A 171 -11.27 -7.42 1.88
C HIS A 171 -11.49 -6.63 3.17
N PRO A 172 -11.12 -7.20 4.33
CA PRO A 172 -11.12 -6.47 5.59
C PRO A 172 -10.32 -5.17 5.45
N LYS A 173 -10.88 -4.09 5.98
CA LYS A 173 -10.37 -2.73 5.85
C LYS A 173 -9.39 -2.41 6.96
N LEU A 174 -8.49 -1.47 6.69
CA LEU A 174 -7.45 -1.10 7.64
C LEU A 174 -8.01 -0.54 8.96
N ASP A 175 -9.21 0.05 8.91
CA ASP A 175 -9.94 0.62 10.03
C ASP A 175 -10.94 -0.35 10.70
N ASP A 176 -11.02 -1.61 10.26
CA ASP A 176 -11.83 -2.65 10.91
C ASP A 176 -11.30 -2.97 12.33
N ASP A 177 -12.14 -3.59 13.17
CA ASP A 177 -11.74 -3.94 14.54
C ASP A 177 -11.01 -5.28 14.63
N PHE A 178 -9.68 -5.21 14.76
CA PHE A 178 -8.79 -6.36 14.97
C PHE A 178 -8.38 -6.56 16.44
N ALA A 179 -9.09 -5.97 17.42
CA ALA A 179 -8.76 -6.17 18.84
C ALA A 179 -8.67 -7.66 19.25
N HIS A 180 -9.49 -8.51 18.61
CA HIS A 180 -9.50 -9.96 18.82
C HIS A 180 -8.16 -10.65 18.51
N VAL A 181 -7.29 -10.05 17.68
CA VAL A 181 -5.96 -10.61 17.35
C VAL A 181 -5.02 -10.57 18.56
N PHE A 182 -5.24 -9.64 19.49
CA PHE A 182 -4.43 -9.50 20.70
C PHE A 182 -4.89 -10.44 21.83
N ALA A 183 -5.94 -11.24 21.62
CA ALA A 183 -6.44 -12.15 22.65
C ALA A 183 -5.37 -13.16 23.08
N GLY A 184 -5.01 -13.15 24.37
CA GLY A 184 -4.08 -14.10 24.96
C GLY A 184 -2.59 -13.74 24.81
N ILE A 185 -2.26 -12.56 24.28
CA ILE A 185 -0.87 -12.09 24.28
C ILE A 185 -0.53 -11.39 25.61
N LYS A 186 0.77 -11.32 25.91
CA LYS A 186 1.28 -10.55 27.06
C LYS A 186 0.90 -9.07 26.90
N ASP A 187 0.45 -8.41 27.96
CA ASP A 187 0.03 -7.00 27.94
C ASP A 187 -1.14 -6.71 26.97
N GLN A 188 -2.07 -7.67 26.79
CA GLN A 188 -3.23 -7.58 25.90
C GLN A 188 -3.96 -6.22 25.98
N GLU A 189 -4.34 -5.74 27.16
CA GLU A 189 -5.07 -4.46 27.32
C GLU A 189 -4.31 -3.26 26.72
N ARG A 190 -2.98 -3.27 26.82
CA ARG A 190 -2.14 -2.21 26.25
C ARG A 190 -2.03 -2.34 24.74
N ALA A 191 -1.87 -3.57 24.22
CA ALA A 191 -1.86 -3.81 22.79
C ALA A 191 -3.20 -3.43 22.13
N GLU A 192 -4.31 -3.76 22.77
CA GLU A 192 -5.65 -3.32 22.35
C GLU A 192 -5.78 -1.79 22.38
N SER A 193 -5.22 -1.13 23.41
CA SER A 193 -5.19 0.33 23.47
C SER A 193 -4.44 0.92 22.27
N ILE A 194 -3.22 0.46 21.99
CA ILE A 194 -2.42 0.91 20.83
C ILE A 194 -3.22 0.75 19.53
N TRP A 195 -3.92 -0.38 19.37
CA TRP A 195 -4.78 -0.61 18.22
C TRP A 195 -5.94 0.39 18.11
N GLN A 196 -6.62 0.71 19.20
CA GLN A 196 -7.69 1.71 19.18
C GLN A 196 -7.16 3.11 18.90
N GLU A 197 -5.94 3.43 19.34
CA GLU A 197 -5.28 4.70 19.01
C GLU A 197 -4.95 4.78 17.52
N PHE A 198 -4.41 3.71 16.95
CA PHE A 198 -4.19 3.60 15.50
C PHE A 198 -5.50 3.81 14.71
N ARG A 199 -6.61 3.20 15.12
CA ARG A 199 -7.92 3.41 14.47
C ARG A 199 -8.40 4.86 14.55
N ARG A 200 -8.12 5.53 15.68
CA ARG A 200 -8.42 6.96 15.84
C ARG A 200 -7.57 7.81 14.91
N ASP A 201 -6.30 7.48 14.73
CA ASP A 201 -5.41 8.14 13.78
C ASP A 201 -5.86 7.97 12.34
N LEU A 202 -6.28 6.76 11.95
CA LEU A 202 -6.90 6.52 10.64
C LEU A 202 -8.19 7.30 10.44
N SER A 203 -9.05 7.37 11.47
CA SER A 203 -10.30 8.14 11.40
C SER A 203 -10.04 9.64 11.21
N ARG A 204 -8.96 10.17 11.79
CA ARG A 204 -8.52 11.55 11.56
C ARG A 204 -7.97 11.72 10.14
N ALA A 205 -7.12 10.81 9.67
CA ALA A 205 -6.60 10.83 8.30
C ALA A 205 -7.73 10.80 7.27
N GLU A 206 -8.77 9.99 7.50
CA GLU A 206 -9.97 9.91 6.67
C GLU A 206 -10.69 11.28 6.58
N GLU A 207 -10.85 11.98 7.71
CA GLU A 207 -11.50 13.29 7.74
C GLU A 207 -10.67 14.36 7.01
N GLU A 208 -9.35 14.37 7.21
CA GLU A 208 -8.42 15.29 6.53
C GLU A 208 -8.46 15.10 5.01
N THR A 209 -8.34 13.85 4.52
CA THR A 209 -8.44 13.54 3.09
C THR A 209 -9.82 13.91 2.49
N ARG A 210 -10.90 13.79 3.26
CA ARG A 210 -12.25 14.19 2.79
C ARG A 210 -12.42 15.71 2.70
N GLN A 211 -11.86 16.47 3.63
CA GLN A 211 -11.94 17.94 3.60
C GLN A 211 -11.19 18.54 2.42
N ASP A 212 -10.03 17.97 2.07
CA ASP A 212 -9.23 18.40 0.90
C ASP A 212 -9.93 18.14 -0.45
N THR A 213 -10.98 17.31 -0.46
CA THR A 213 -11.80 17.05 -1.65
C THR A 213 -12.81 18.19 -1.92
N ILE A 214 -13.05 19.12 -0.98
CA ILE A 214 -14.19 20.05 -1.03
C ILE A 214 -13.86 21.49 -1.49
N GLU A 215 -12.61 21.98 -1.42
CA GLU A 215 -12.31 23.40 -1.70
C GLU A 215 -11.36 23.67 -2.88
N ILE A 216 -11.91 24.01 -4.06
CA ILE A 216 -11.36 25.01 -5.00
C ILE A 216 -12.53 25.70 -5.78
N GLU A 217 -12.74 27.00 -5.52
CA GLU A 217 -13.40 28.01 -6.40
C GLU A 217 -14.47 27.51 -7.42
N GLY A 218 -15.52 26.82 -6.97
CA GLY A 218 -16.68 26.51 -7.82
C GLY A 218 -16.40 25.62 -9.04
N LYS A 219 -15.24 24.95 -9.09
CA LYS A 219 -14.92 23.91 -10.06
C LYS A 219 -14.58 22.65 -9.30
N THR A 220 -15.33 21.57 -9.55
CA THR A 220 -15.08 20.25 -8.97
C THR A 220 -13.69 19.78 -9.38
N SER A 221 -12.69 20.09 -8.57
CA SER A 221 -11.35 19.55 -8.68
C SER A 221 -11.35 18.23 -7.93
N ILE A 222 -11.12 17.12 -8.63
CA ILE A 222 -10.88 15.82 -8.00
C ILE A 222 -9.50 15.88 -7.34
N LYS A 223 -9.41 16.56 -6.19
CA LYS A 223 -8.18 16.65 -5.39
C LYS A 223 -8.00 15.44 -4.47
N GLY A 224 -9.01 14.62 -4.26
CA GLY A 224 -8.88 13.31 -3.62
C GLY A 224 -9.26 12.23 -4.61
N LEU A 225 -8.32 11.35 -4.97
CA LEU A 225 -8.65 10.16 -5.77
C LEU A 225 -9.41 9.11 -4.95
N GLY A 226 -9.63 9.33 -3.65
CA GLY A 226 -10.35 8.41 -2.76
C GLY A 226 -9.67 7.05 -2.56
N GLY A 227 -8.65 6.72 -3.37
CA GLY A 227 -7.91 5.45 -3.35
C GLY A 227 -6.95 5.32 -2.18
N LEU A 228 -6.87 6.30 -1.29
CA LEU A 228 -6.12 6.27 -0.04
C LEU A 228 -6.99 6.61 1.18
N LEU A 229 -8.33 6.58 1.04
CA LEU A 229 -9.20 6.67 2.22
C LEU A 229 -9.00 5.42 3.08
N PRO A 230 -8.68 5.56 4.38
CA PRO A 230 -8.47 4.41 5.27
C PRO A 230 -9.58 3.36 5.24
N SER A 231 -10.85 3.80 5.15
CA SER A 231 -12.04 2.93 5.02
C SER A 231 -12.11 2.12 3.71
N ARG A 232 -11.27 2.44 2.72
CA ARG A 232 -11.19 1.73 1.43
C ARG A 232 -9.96 0.84 1.32
N VAL A 233 -8.88 1.20 2.01
CA VAL A 233 -7.62 0.46 2.04
C VAL A 233 -7.80 -0.89 2.74
N GLY A 234 -7.39 -1.98 2.09
CA GLY A 234 -7.38 -3.32 2.67
C GLY A 234 -6.18 -3.55 3.59
N ILE A 235 -6.29 -4.49 4.54
CA ILE A 235 -5.18 -4.87 5.44
C ILE A 235 -4.08 -5.70 4.78
N SER A 236 -4.27 -6.13 3.54
CA SER A 236 -3.35 -7.02 2.84
C SER A 236 -3.46 -6.89 1.32
N ALA A 237 -2.40 -7.29 0.63
CA ALA A 237 -2.40 -7.45 -0.81
C ALA A 237 -3.19 -8.71 -1.20
N SER A 238 -4.32 -8.51 -1.87
CA SER A 238 -5.14 -9.57 -2.44
C SER A 238 -4.94 -9.63 -3.95
N ALA A 239 -4.63 -10.83 -4.46
CA ALA A 239 -4.49 -11.12 -5.88
C ALA A 239 -5.65 -11.97 -6.40
#